data_AF-S9NSS8-F1
#
_entry.id   AF-S9NSS8-F1
#
_cell.length_a   1.000
_cell.length_b   1.000
_cell.length_c   1.000
_cell.angle_alpha   90.00
_cell.angle_beta   90.00
_cell.angle_gamma   90.00
#
_symmetry.space_group_name_H-M   'P 1'
#
loop_
_entity.id
_entity.type
_entity.pdbx_description
1 polymer ?
#
loop_
_entity_poly.entity_id
_entity_poly.type
_entity_poly.pdbx_seq_one_letter_code
_entity_poly.pdbx_strand_id
1 'polypeptide(L)'
;MDWMRVLEVSLQYLAVALIGACVGIGELVSRYQDNPYEAIRNRHAVLYTVINVLAAVVALLALNTVNNKDPLGDQNAAHRIGYTLLAGFGAMSILRSSAFTLRSGNNDISIGPSALLQILLSATDRAVDRARATVRAERMAKTMKDLEFSQISTALPQLAFTMMQNVTTEEKLDLANEISRLREQDMDAVMKSICLGLALSNIVGQSVVDAAVAALRQSHKPDKAPAPTHATLLAIAPAVPPAVPK
;
A
#
# COMPACT_ATOMS: atom_id res chain seq x y z
N MET A 1 12.52 -52.00 2.85
CA MET A 1 12.38 -50.53 2.87
C MET A 1 11.01 -50.25 3.42
N ASP A 2 10.94 -49.61 4.58
CA ASP A 2 9.70 -49.45 5.33
C ASP A 2 8.93 -48.24 4.79
N TRP A 3 8.03 -48.47 3.82
CA TRP A 3 7.40 -47.41 3.05
C TRP A 3 6.61 -46.40 3.90
N MET A 4 6.05 -46.85 5.03
CA MET A 4 5.34 -45.99 5.98
C MET A 4 6.28 -44.97 6.62
N ARG A 5 7.49 -45.38 6.99
CA ARG A 5 8.51 -44.49 7.55
C ARG A 5 8.90 -43.40 6.55
N VAL A 6 9.21 -43.79 5.32
CA VAL A 6 9.56 -42.81 4.26
C VAL A 6 8.42 -41.79 4.06
N LEU A 7 7.17 -42.24 4.10
CA LEU A 7 6.00 -41.38 3.96
C LEU A 7 5.85 -40.39 5.12
N GLU A 8 6.03 -40.82 6.37
CA GLU A 8 5.93 -39.96 7.55
C GLU A 8 7.00 -38.86 7.56
N VAL A 9 8.25 -39.20 7.24
CA VAL A 9 9.33 -38.21 7.10
C VAL A 9 9.03 -37.23 5.99
N SER A 10 8.62 -37.74 4.83
CA SER A 10 8.28 -36.89 3.69
C SER A 10 7.14 -35.93 4.03
N LEU A 11 6.14 -36.39 4.78
CA LEU A 11 5.02 -35.57 5.24
C LEU A 11 5.47 -34.50 6.25
N GLN A 12 6.41 -34.82 7.14
CA GLN A 12 6.98 -33.85 8.07
C GLN A 12 7.77 -32.76 7.36
N TYR A 13 8.64 -33.12 6.41
CA TYR A 13 9.36 -32.16 5.58
C TYR A 13 8.41 -31.31 4.74
N LEU A 14 7.35 -31.91 4.18
CA LEU A 14 6.32 -31.20 3.46
C LEU A 14 5.59 -30.21 4.37
N ALA A 15 5.22 -30.60 5.59
CA ALA A 15 4.57 -29.72 6.55
C ALA A 15 5.45 -28.52 6.92
N VAL A 16 6.74 -28.74 7.19
CA VAL A 16 7.69 -27.64 7.46
C VAL A 16 7.87 -26.73 6.25
N ALA A 17 7.96 -27.29 5.05
CA ALA A 17 8.02 -26.51 3.82
C ALA A 17 6.76 -25.66 3.62
N LEU A 18 5.57 -26.21 3.89
CA LEU A 18 4.31 -25.48 3.82
C LEU A 18 4.23 -24.35 4.85
N ILE A 19 4.71 -24.56 6.09
CA ILE A 19 4.78 -23.50 7.09
C ILE A 19 5.68 -22.36 6.57
N GLY A 20 6.87 -22.68 6.05
CA GLY A 20 7.77 -21.67 5.49
C GLY A 20 7.17 -20.91 4.30
N ALA A 21 6.48 -21.62 3.40
CA ALA A 21 5.76 -21.00 2.29
C ALA A 21 4.65 -20.08 2.77
N CYS A 22 3.79 -20.53 3.70
CA CYS A 22 2.69 -19.75 4.24
C CYS A 22 3.17 -18.49 4.96
N VAL A 23 4.24 -18.58 5.75
CA VAL A 23 4.80 -17.41 6.43
C VAL A 23 5.38 -16.41 5.43
N GLY A 24 6.14 -16.88 4.43
CA GLY A 24 6.70 -16.01 3.40
C GLY A 24 5.63 -15.35 2.52
N ILE A 25 4.62 -16.11 2.07
CA ILE A 25 3.50 -15.57 1.30
C ILE A 25 2.67 -14.61 2.15
N GLY A 26 2.40 -14.95 3.41
CA GLY A 26 1.66 -14.08 4.34
C GLY A 26 2.34 -12.73 4.54
N GLU A 27 3.67 -12.71 4.66
CA GLU A 27 4.43 -11.45 4.75
C GLU A 27 4.31 -10.61 3.47
N LEU A 28 4.40 -11.24 2.29
CA LEU A 28 4.21 -10.56 1.00
C LEU A 28 2.79 -9.99 0.86
N VAL A 29 1.76 -10.78 1.16
CA VAL A 29 0.35 -10.33 1.08
C VAL A 29 0.09 -9.16 2.02
N SER A 30 0.62 -9.23 3.25
CA SER A 30 0.47 -8.15 4.24
C SER A 30 1.15 -6.85 3.79
N ARG A 31 2.25 -6.95 3.03
CA ARG A 31 3.02 -5.80 2.50
C ARG A 31 2.37 -5.15 1.27
N TYR A 32 1.71 -5.93 0.42
CA TYR A 32 1.13 -5.45 -0.85
C TYR A 32 -0.40 -5.61 -0.90
N GLN A 33 -1.10 -5.03 0.07
CA GLN A 33 -2.55 -5.20 0.26
C GLN A 33 -3.37 -4.79 -0.98
N ASP A 34 -2.92 -3.77 -1.72
CA ASP A 34 -3.66 -3.23 -2.85
C ASP A 34 -3.58 -4.08 -4.14
N ASN A 35 -2.58 -4.96 -4.28
CA ASN A 35 -2.49 -5.92 -5.39
C ASN A 35 -1.62 -7.15 -5.03
N PRO A 36 -2.13 -8.05 -4.18
CA PRO A 36 -1.36 -9.19 -3.67
C PRO A 36 -1.00 -10.20 -4.78
N TYR A 37 -1.78 -10.26 -5.86
CA TYR A 37 -1.56 -11.23 -6.94
C TYR A 37 -0.29 -10.94 -7.74
N GLU A 38 -0.09 -9.68 -8.15
CA GLU A 38 1.15 -9.28 -8.86
C GLU A 38 2.38 -9.36 -7.95
N ALA A 39 2.19 -9.10 -6.65
CA ALA A 39 3.26 -9.17 -5.67
C ALA A 39 3.83 -10.58 -5.53
N ILE A 40 2.99 -11.61 -5.43
CA ILE A 40 3.47 -13.00 -5.19
C ILE A 40 4.11 -13.61 -6.46
N ARG A 41 3.69 -13.20 -7.66
CA ARG A 41 4.19 -13.79 -8.93
C ARG A 41 5.53 -13.22 -9.40
N ASN A 42 6.00 -12.14 -8.78
CA ASN A 42 7.28 -11.53 -9.11
C ASN A 42 8.44 -12.50 -8.82
N ARG A 43 9.44 -12.59 -9.73
CA ARG A 43 10.62 -13.46 -9.55
C ARG A 43 11.31 -13.26 -8.19
N HIS A 44 11.37 -12.03 -7.70
CA HIS A 44 11.97 -11.71 -6.40
C HIS A 44 11.10 -12.18 -5.22
N ALA A 45 9.78 -12.09 -5.33
CA ALA A 45 8.84 -12.61 -4.35
C ALA A 45 8.85 -14.14 -4.30
N VAL A 46 8.91 -14.80 -5.46
CA VAL A 46 9.08 -16.25 -5.56
C VAL A 46 10.39 -16.68 -4.89
N LEU A 47 11.51 -15.99 -5.19
CA LEU A 47 12.80 -16.30 -4.57
C LEU A 47 12.76 -16.09 -3.04
N TYR A 48 12.09 -15.03 -2.59
CA TYR A 48 11.86 -14.78 -1.18
C TYR A 48 11.08 -15.93 -0.52
N THR A 49 9.97 -16.40 -1.11
CA THR A 49 9.21 -17.54 -0.59
C THR A 49 10.05 -18.83 -0.59
N VAL A 50 10.83 -19.08 -1.64
CA VAL A 50 11.74 -20.24 -1.72
C VAL A 50 12.78 -20.22 -0.61
N ILE A 51 13.38 -19.06 -0.31
CA ILE A 51 14.35 -18.94 0.79
C ILE A 51 13.69 -19.25 2.15
N ASN A 52 12.45 -18.81 2.37
CA ASN A 52 11.70 -19.15 3.57
C ASN A 52 11.45 -20.66 3.69
N VAL A 53 11.02 -21.31 2.60
CA VAL A 53 10.83 -22.77 2.54
C VAL A 53 12.13 -23.50 2.84
N LEU A 54 13.23 -23.12 2.17
CA LEU A 54 14.53 -23.74 2.34
C LEU A 54 15.05 -23.58 3.77
N ALA A 55 14.91 -22.39 4.36
CA ALA A 55 15.34 -22.17 5.74
C ALA A 55 14.57 -23.03 6.74
N ALA A 56 13.26 -23.18 6.57
CA ALA A 56 12.45 -24.06 7.40
C ALA A 56 12.90 -25.53 7.28
N VAL A 57 13.11 -26.02 6.05
CA VAL A 57 13.60 -27.39 5.79
C VAL A 57 14.99 -27.62 6.37
N VAL A 58 15.92 -26.66 6.19
CA VAL A 58 17.28 -26.71 6.74
C VAL A 58 17.24 -26.70 8.27
N ALA A 59 16.33 -25.94 8.89
CA ALA A 59 16.16 -25.97 10.35
C ALA A 59 15.70 -27.34 10.86
N LEU A 60 14.79 -28.02 10.15
CA LEU A 60 14.40 -29.38 10.52
C LEU A 60 15.56 -30.37 10.35
N LEU A 61 16.34 -30.25 9.26
CA LEU A 61 17.55 -31.04 9.06
C LEU A 61 18.55 -30.82 10.20
N ALA A 62 18.81 -29.56 10.57
CA ALA A 62 19.71 -29.21 11.65
C ALA A 62 19.25 -29.79 13.00
N LEU A 63 17.96 -29.66 13.34
CA LEU A 63 17.39 -30.21 14.58
C LEU A 63 17.50 -31.73 14.65
N ASN A 64 17.36 -32.43 13.52
CA ASN A 64 17.55 -33.87 13.43
C ASN A 64 19.03 -34.26 13.63
N THR A 65 19.96 -33.51 13.03
CA THR A 65 21.40 -33.78 13.20
C THR A 65 21.90 -33.53 14.62
N VAL A 66 21.49 -32.43 15.26
CA VAL A 66 21.96 -32.05 16.61
C VAL A 66 21.45 -33.00 17.68
N ASN A 67 20.20 -33.47 17.55
CA ASN A 67 19.63 -34.35 18.56
C ASN A 67 20.10 -35.81 18.43
N ASN A 68 20.86 -36.20 17.39
CA ASN A 68 21.20 -37.60 17.08
C ASN A 68 19.98 -38.54 17.12
N LYS A 69 18.77 -37.98 16.98
CA LYS A 69 17.52 -38.72 16.99
C LYS A 69 17.21 -39.04 15.55
N ASP A 70 16.96 -40.31 15.28
CA ASP A 70 16.29 -40.73 14.06
C ASP A 70 15.03 -39.83 13.89
N PRO A 71 14.84 -39.17 12.74
CA PRO A 71 13.65 -38.35 12.46
C PRO A 71 12.34 -39.09 12.77
N LEU A 72 12.40 -40.43 12.78
CA LEU A 72 11.31 -41.38 13.10
C LEU A 72 11.68 -42.38 14.21
N GLY A 73 12.63 -42.05 15.07
CA GLY A 73 12.77 -42.80 16.33
C GLY A 73 11.41 -42.86 17.04
N ASP A 74 11.23 -43.74 18.04
CA ASP A 74 9.97 -43.95 18.78
C ASP A 74 9.49 -42.66 19.51
N GLN A 75 9.07 -41.69 18.71
CA GLN A 75 8.79 -40.32 19.06
C GLN A 75 7.28 -40.18 18.94
N ASN A 76 6.64 -39.99 20.08
CA ASN A 76 5.23 -39.65 20.15
C ASN A 76 4.87 -38.57 19.12
N ALA A 77 3.67 -38.68 18.54
CA ALA A 77 3.18 -37.75 17.52
C ALA A 77 3.29 -36.27 17.95
N ALA A 78 3.09 -35.98 19.25
CA ALA A 78 3.27 -34.66 19.84
C ALA A 78 4.70 -34.12 19.68
N HIS A 79 5.72 -34.97 19.80
CA HIS A 79 7.12 -34.56 19.67
C HIS A 79 7.44 -34.17 18.21
N ARG A 80 6.94 -34.94 17.22
CA ARG A 80 7.10 -34.62 15.79
C ARG A 80 6.41 -33.31 15.41
N ILE A 81 5.19 -33.09 15.91
CA ILE A 81 4.47 -31.82 15.70
C ILE A 81 5.28 -30.66 16.32
N GLY A 82 5.79 -30.85 17.53
CA GLY A 82 6.65 -29.87 18.20
C GLY A 82 7.87 -29.48 17.37
N TYR A 83 8.64 -30.45 16.84
CA TYR A 83 9.79 -30.17 15.97
C TYR A 83 9.39 -29.51 14.65
N THR A 84 8.25 -29.89 14.08
CA THR A 84 7.72 -29.29 12.84
C THR A 84 7.44 -27.79 13.05
N LEU A 85 6.74 -27.45 14.14
CA LEU A 85 6.44 -26.08 14.50
C LEU A 85 7.70 -25.30 14.86
N LEU A 86 8.60 -25.90 15.66
CA LEU A 86 9.86 -25.29 16.06
C LEU A 86 10.77 -25.01 14.86
N ALA A 87 10.92 -25.96 13.93
CA ALA A 87 11.69 -25.77 12.71
C ALA A 87 11.07 -24.68 11.82
N GLY A 88 9.76 -24.79 11.56
CA GLY A 88 9.04 -23.85 10.71
C GLY A 88 9.09 -22.42 11.24
N PHE A 89 8.58 -22.18 12.45
CA PHE A 89 8.54 -20.83 13.03
C PHE A 89 9.91 -20.37 13.55
N GLY A 90 10.73 -21.25 14.09
CA GLY A 90 12.07 -20.92 14.57
C GLY A 90 12.99 -20.44 13.45
N ALA A 91 12.93 -21.08 12.27
CA ALA A 91 13.65 -20.59 11.09
C ALA A 91 13.23 -19.16 10.71
N MET A 92 11.94 -18.85 10.76
CA MET A 92 11.41 -17.51 10.45
C MET A 92 11.88 -16.48 11.48
N SER A 93 11.88 -16.84 12.77
CA SER A 93 12.40 -15.99 13.84
C SER A 93 13.89 -15.67 13.65
N ILE A 94 14.69 -16.66 13.26
CA ILE A 94 16.13 -16.47 12.98
C ILE A 94 16.33 -15.62 11.73
N LEU A 95 15.65 -15.93 10.62
CA LEU A 95 15.78 -15.17 9.38
C LEU A 95 15.36 -13.71 9.53
N ARG A 96 14.39 -13.42 10.40
CA ARG A 96 13.94 -12.05 10.69
C ARG A 96 14.79 -11.35 11.76
N SER A 97 15.67 -12.07 12.45
CA SER A 97 16.53 -11.47 13.45
C SER A 97 17.59 -10.56 12.82
N SER A 98 17.87 -9.45 13.48
CA SER A 98 18.98 -8.55 13.18
C SER A 98 20.00 -8.63 14.31
N ALA A 99 21.28 -8.84 13.99
CA ALA A 99 22.34 -8.84 14.99
C ALA A 99 22.66 -7.40 15.44
N PHE A 100 22.68 -6.47 14.49
CA PHE A 100 22.89 -5.04 14.74
C PHE A 100 22.05 -4.21 13.77
N THR A 101 21.67 -3.00 14.17
CA THR A 101 21.03 -2.02 13.28
C THR A 101 21.90 -0.77 13.25
N LEU A 102 22.45 -0.43 12.09
CA LEU A 102 23.19 0.80 11.88
C LEU A 102 22.26 1.84 11.26
N ARG A 103 22.13 2.99 11.89
CA ARG A 103 21.41 4.13 11.32
C ARG A 103 22.35 4.96 10.46
N SER A 104 22.06 5.06 9.17
CA SER A 104 22.80 5.89 8.22
C SER A 104 21.85 6.94 7.64
N GLY A 105 21.97 8.18 8.12
CA GLY A 105 21.02 9.25 7.80
C GLY A 105 19.63 8.94 8.33
N ASN A 106 18.64 8.82 7.44
CA ASN A 106 17.26 8.48 7.78
C ASN A 106 16.90 7.00 7.55
N ASN A 107 17.89 6.16 7.19
CA ASN A 107 17.67 4.74 6.91
C ASN A 107 18.33 3.87 7.98
N ASP A 108 17.57 2.90 8.49
CA ASP A 108 18.08 1.86 9.38
C ASP A 108 18.49 0.64 8.55
N ILE A 109 19.78 0.30 8.60
CA ILE A 109 20.35 -0.86 7.91
C ILE A 109 20.54 -1.96 8.94
N SER A 110 19.74 -3.03 8.83
CA SER A 110 19.92 -4.23 9.64
C SER A 110 21.13 -5.02 9.13
N ILE A 111 22.06 -5.35 10.02
CA ILE A 111 23.15 -6.29 9.80
C ILE A 111 22.76 -7.61 10.46
N GLY A 112 22.61 -8.66 9.65
CA GLY A 112 22.20 -9.99 10.10
C GLY A 112 21.46 -10.78 9.02
N PRO A 113 20.88 -11.94 9.38
CA PRO A 113 20.10 -12.76 8.45
C PRO A 113 18.97 -11.97 7.74
N SER A 114 18.36 -11.01 8.44
CA SER A 114 17.29 -10.17 7.89
C SER A 114 17.73 -9.28 6.72
N ALA A 115 19.02 -8.95 6.61
CA ALA A 115 19.55 -8.13 5.52
C ALA A 115 19.32 -8.79 4.15
N LEU A 116 19.48 -10.11 4.06
CA LEU A 116 19.23 -10.87 2.83
C LEU A 116 17.78 -10.74 2.39
N LEU A 117 16.84 -10.89 3.34
CA LEU A 117 15.41 -10.76 3.07
C LEU A 117 15.06 -9.33 2.68
N GLN A 118 15.64 -8.33 3.33
CA GLN A 118 15.43 -6.92 3.00
C GLN A 118 15.84 -6.60 1.56
N ILE A 119 16.99 -7.10 1.09
CA ILE A 119 17.44 -6.91 -0.30
C ILE A 119 16.41 -7.45 -1.30
N LEU A 120 15.88 -8.65 -1.05
CA LEU A 120 14.88 -9.29 -1.89
C LEU A 120 13.54 -8.55 -1.86
N LEU A 121 13.11 -8.13 -0.68
CA LEU A 121 11.90 -7.33 -0.50
C LEU A 121 12.02 -5.98 -1.21
N SER A 122 13.14 -5.27 -1.07
CA SER A 122 13.37 -4.02 -1.81
C SER A 122 13.42 -4.23 -3.33
N ALA A 123 13.95 -5.35 -3.82
CA ALA A 123 13.89 -5.69 -5.24
C ALA A 123 12.45 -5.98 -5.69
N THR A 124 11.66 -6.64 -4.84
CA THR A 124 10.23 -6.89 -5.06
C THR A 124 9.45 -5.59 -5.10
N ASP A 125 9.65 -4.71 -4.11
CA ASP A 125 9.04 -3.37 -4.02
C ASP A 125 9.27 -2.61 -5.33
N ARG A 126 10.52 -2.48 -5.78
CA ARG A 126 10.84 -1.79 -7.04
C ARG A 126 10.19 -2.40 -8.27
N ALA A 127 10.08 -3.73 -8.33
CA ALA A 127 9.48 -4.40 -9.48
C ALA A 127 7.96 -4.25 -9.49
N VAL A 128 7.31 -4.32 -8.33
CA VAL A 128 5.88 -4.03 -8.17
C VAL A 128 5.61 -2.54 -8.48
N ASP A 129 6.46 -1.63 -8.02
CA ASP A 129 6.36 -0.20 -8.32
C ASP A 129 6.47 0.08 -9.82
N ARG A 130 7.40 -0.57 -10.53
CA ARG A 130 7.51 -0.45 -11.99
C ARG A 130 6.26 -0.94 -12.71
N ALA A 131 5.70 -2.07 -12.30
CA ALA A 131 4.46 -2.59 -12.89
C ALA A 131 3.28 -1.62 -12.66
N ARG A 132 3.19 -1.05 -11.45
CA ARG A 132 2.14 -0.09 -11.09
C ARG A 132 2.33 1.29 -11.69
N ALA A 133 3.56 1.71 -11.98
CA ALA A 133 3.88 3.05 -12.46
C ALA A 133 3.09 3.40 -13.73
N THR A 134 2.98 2.48 -14.68
CA THR A 134 2.24 2.68 -15.93
C THR A 134 0.75 2.92 -15.67
N VAL A 135 0.10 2.04 -14.91
CA VAL A 135 -1.33 2.16 -14.57
C VAL A 135 -1.62 3.43 -13.79
N ARG A 136 -0.73 3.80 -12.84
CA ARG A 136 -0.84 5.04 -12.08
C ARG A 136 -0.71 6.27 -12.96
N ALA A 137 0.26 6.28 -13.88
CA ALA A 137 0.49 7.40 -14.80
C ALA A 137 -0.71 7.57 -15.75
N GLU A 138 -1.20 6.49 -16.35
CA GLU A 138 -2.38 6.52 -17.25
C GLU A 138 -3.63 7.00 -16.53
N ARG A 139 -3.89 6.47 -15.32
CA ARG A 139 -5.04 6.89 -14.51
C ARG A 139 -4.92 8.37 -14.14
N MET A 140 -3.75 8.82 -13.70
CA MET A 140 -3.55 10.21 -13.34
C MET A 140 -3.67 11.15 -14.55
N ALA A 141 -3.15 10.76 -15.71
CA ALA A 141 -3.31 11.53 -16.95
C ALA A 141 -4.79 11.70 -17.31
N LYS A 142 -5.61 10.65 -17.13
CA LYS A 142 -7.06 10.74 -17.31
C LYS A 142 -7.73 11.61 -16.25
N THR A 143 -7.35 11.47 -14.97
CA THR A 143 -7.90 12.26 -13.88
C THR A 143 -7.59 13.74 -14.07
N MET A 144 -6.37 14.11 -14.43
CA MET A 144 -5.89 15.49 -14.56
C MET A 144 -6.15 16.12 -15.93
N LYS A 145 -6.80 15.38 -16.85
CA LYS A 145 -7.12 15.86 -18.19
C LYS A 145 -7.85 17.22 -18.15
N ASP A 146 -7.46 18.13 -19.03
CA ASP A 146 -8.06 19.46 -19.20
C ASP A 146 -7.93 20.37 -17.95
N LEU A 147 -6.98 20.08 -17.05
CA LEU A 147 -6.65 20.93 -15.92
C LEU A 147 -5.28 21.59 -16.09
N GLU A 148 -5.28 22.91 -16.12
CA GLU A 148 -4.07 23.73 -16.18
C GLU A 148 -3.42 23.85 -14.80
N PHE A 149 -2.10 23.62 -14.72
CA PHE A 149 -1.36 23.62 -13.46
C PHE A 149 -1.51 24.93 -12.69
N SER A 150 -1.51 26.07 -13.39
CA SER A 150 -1.68 27.40 -12.79
C SER A 150 -3.01 27.54 -12.03
N GLN A 151 -4.08 26.88 -12.50
CA GLN A 151 -5.41 26.94 -11.90
C GLN A 151 -5.53 26.02 -10.67
N ILE A 152 -4.86 24.87 -10.71
CA ILE A 152 -5.06 23.81 -9.70
C ILE A 152 -3.96 23.75 -8.64
N SER A 153 -2.79 24.35 -8.88
CA SER A 153 -1.60 24.22 -8.02
C SER A 153 -1.83 24.63 -6.56
N THR A 154 -2.81 25.49 -6.29
CA THR A 154 -3.22 25.88 -4.93
C THR A 154 -4.53 25.22 -4.51
N ALA A 155 -5.56 25.29 -5.37
CA ALA A 155 -6.92 24.88 -5.01
C ALA A 155 -7.06 23.36 -4.81
N LEU A 156 -6.38 22.55 -5.62
CA LEU A 156 -6.50 21.10 -5.54
C LEU A 156 -5.89 20.51 -4.26
N PRO A 157 -4.62 20.81 -3.90
CA PRO A 157 -4.05 20.35 -2.63
C PRO A 157 -4.90 20.79 -1.42
N GLN A 158 -5.35 22.05 -1.42
CA GLN A 158 -6.15 22.58 -0.32
C GLN A 158 -7.48 21.84 -0.15
N LEU A 159 -8.19 21.59 -1.26
CA LEU A 159 -9.43 20.81 -1.22
C LEU A 159 -9.18 19.38 -0.75
N ALA A 160 -8.16 18.71 -1.30
CA ALA A 160 -7.81 17.35 -0.92
C ALA A 160 -7.43 17.22 0.57
N PHE A 161 -6.65 18.16 1.10
CA PHE A 161 -6.32 18.20 2.53
C PHE A 161 -7.50 18.56 3.43
N THR A 162 -8.52 19.25 2.91
CA THR A 162 -9.77 19.49 3.67
C THR A 162 -10.62 18.22 3.72
N MET A 163 -10.57 17.40 2.67
CA MET A 163 -11.27 16.11 2.62
C MET A 163 -10.59 15.04 3.50
N MET A 164 -9.30 15.18 3.80
CA MET A 164 -8.52 14.28 4.65
C MET A 164 -8.36 14.83 6.06
N GLN A 165 -8.77 14.07 7.07
CA GLN A 165 -8.78 14.57 8.46
C GLN A 165 -7.40 14.51 9.15
N ASN A 166 -6.44 13.74 8.64
CA ASN A 166 -5.19 13.39 9.35
C ASN A 166 -3.89 13.73 8.58
N VAL A 167 -3.87 14.75 7.72
CA VAL A 167 -2.62 15.14 7.03
C VAL A 167 -1.75 16.00 7.94
N THR A 168 -0.52 15.56 8.17
CA THR A 168 0.47 16.22 9.03
C THR A 168 1.01 17.51 8.41
N THR A 169 1.62 18.38 9.23
CA THR A 169 2.25 19.61 8.74
C THR A 169 3.47 19.33 7.85
N GLU A 170 4.20 18.24 8.14
CA GLU A 170 5.36 17.81 7.36
C GLU A 170 4.96 17.40 5.93
N GLU A 171 3.93 16.56 5.79
CA GLU A 171 3.40 16.17 4.46
C GLU A 171 2.90 17.37 3.65
N LYS A 172 2.28 18.37 4.31
CA LYS A 172 1.85 19.60 3.64
C LYS A 172 3.03 20.43 3.14
N LEU A 173 4.10 20.52 3.94
CA LEU A 173 5.32 21.25 3.59
C LEU A 173 6.07 20.57 2.43
N ASP A 174 6.19 19.24 2.48
CA ASP A 174 6.82 18.46 1.42
C ASP A 174 6.11 18.64 0.08
N LEU A 175 4.78 18.61 0.07
CA LEU A 175 4.02 18.88 -1.14
C LEU A 175 4.19 20.33 -1.63
N ALA A 176 4.23 21.32 -0.72
CA ALA A 176 4.44 22.72 -1.10
C ALA A 176 5.81 22.95 -1.76
N ASN A 177 6.85 22.26 -1.26
CA ASN A 177 8.18 22.26 -1.86
C ASN A 177 8.15 21.63 -3.26
N GLU A 178 7.45 20.51 -3.42
CA GLU A 178 7.32 19.83 -4.71
C GLU A 178 6.55 20.68 -5.73
N ILE A 179 5.46 21.35 -5.33
CA ILE A 179 4.73 22.31 -6.18
C ILE A 179 5.65 23.45 -6.64
N SER A 180 6.51 23.94 -5.75
CA SER A 180 7.47 25.01 -6.07
C SER A 180 8.50 24.53 -7.11
N ARG A 181 9.04 23.32 -6.94
CA ARG A 181 9.93 22.69 -7.93
C ARG A 181 9.26 22.48 -9.28
N LEU A 182 8.03 21.95 -9.30
CA LEU A 182 7.27 21.77 -10.54
C LEU A 182 7.02 23.09 -11.26
N ARG A 183 6.82 24.19 -10.52
CA ARG A 183 6.64 25.52 -11.11
C ARG A 183 7.89 25.97 -11.86
N GLU A 184 9.07 25.75 -11.29
CA GLU A 184 10.37 26.15 -11.84
C GLU A 184 10.86 25.26 -12.99
N GLN A 185 10.43 23.99 -13.05
CA GLN A 185 10.84 23.08 -14.11
C GLN A 185 10.30 23.50 -15.49
N ASP A 186 11.15 23.38 -16.51
CA ASP A 186 10.77 23.57 -17.91
C ASP A 186 10.07 22.31 -18.46
N MET A 187 8.75 22.28 -18.31
CA MET A 187 7.90 21.22 -18.85
C MET A 187 6.50 21.75 -19.15
N ASP A 188 5.78 21.02 -20.00
CA ASP A 188 4.40 21.34 -20.38
C ASP A 188 3.45 21.44 -19.17
N ALA A 189 2.49 22.36 -19.25
CA ALA A 189 1.58 22.65 -18.14
C ALA A 189 0.69 21.45 -17.78
N VAL A 190 0.30 20.63 -18.76
CA VAL A 190 -0.46 19.40 -18.53
C VAL A 190 0.42 18.38 -17.78
N MET A 191 1.70 18.29 -18.15
CA MET A 191 2.64 17.41 -17.44
C MET A 191 2.83 17.84 -15.98
N LYS A 192 2.93 19.15 -15.69
CA LYS A 192 2.97 19.67 -14.32
C LYS A 192 1.72 19.29 -13.53
N SER A 193 0.54 19.36 -14.14
CA SER A 193 -0.71 18.91 -13.52
C SER A 193 -0.67 17.40 -13.20
N ILE A 194 -0.21 16.55 -14.12
CA ILE A 194 -0.09 15.11 -13.88
C ILE A 194 0.88 14.83 -12.71
N CYS A 195 2.06 15.46 -12.71
CA CYS A 195 3.04 15.32 -11.64
C CYS A 195 2.49 15.78 -10.28
N LEU A 196 1.77 16.90 -10.24
CA LEU A 196 1.08 17.38 -9.04
C LEU A 196 0.07 16.34 -8.54
N GLY A 197 -0.73 15.77 -9.43
CA GLY A 197 -1.72 14.76 -9.08
C GLY A 197 -1.07 13.50 -8.52
N LEU A 198 0.04 13.04 -9.12
CA LEU A 198 0.81 11.90 -8.63
C LEU A 198 1.40 12.20 -7.24
N ALA A 199 2.02 13.36 -7.04
CA ALA A 199 2.58 13.76 -5.76
C ALA A 199 1.50 13.83 -4.66
N LEU A 200 0.37 14.47 -4.96
CA LEU A 200 -0.77 14.54 -4.04
C LEU A 200 -1.35 13.16 -3.74
N SER A 201 -1.46 12.27 -4.74
CA SER A 201 -1.97 10.91 -4.57
C SER A 201 -1.14 10.05 -3.60
N ASN A 202 0.15 10.35 -3.44
CA ASN A 202 1.01 9.65 -2.47
C ASN A 202 0.65 9.99 -1.01
N ILE A 203 0.02 11.15 -0.79
CA ILE A 203 -0.36 11.63 0.55
C ILE A 203 -1.81 11.27 0.85
N VAL A 204 -2.73 11.60 -0.08
CA VAL A 204 -4.17 11.48 0.17
C VAL A 204 -4.82 10.25 -0.47
N GLY A 205 -4.07 9.51 -1.30
CA GLY A 205 -4.60 8.40 -2.08
C GLY A 205 -5.32 8.84 -3.37
N GLN A 206 -5.39 7.92 -4.33
CA GLN A 206 -5.96 8.19 -5.66
C GLN A 206 -7.45 8.57 -5.62
N SER A 207 -8.24 7.94 -4.75
CA SER A 207 -9.69 8.19 -4.65
C SER A 207 -10.00 9.62 -4.19
N VAL A 208 -9.21 10.16 -3.27
CA VAL A 208 -9.37 11.54 -2.79
C VAL A 208 -8.98 12.53 -3.88
N VAL A 209 -7.92 12.28 -4.64
CA VAL A 209 -7.55 13.11 -5.80
C VAL A 209 -8.66 13.10 -6.86
N ASP A 210 -9.18 11.92 -7.20
CA ASP A 210 -10.27 11.78 -8.17
C ASP A 210 -11.52 12.58 -7.73
N ALA A 211 -11.88 12.50 -6.45
CA ALA A 211 -13.03 13.22 -5.88
C ALA A 211 -12.80 14.75 -5.82
N ALA A 212 -11.61 15.20 -5.41
CA ALA A 212 -11.26 16.61 -5.36
C ALA A 212 -11.24 17.24 -6.76
N VAL A 213 -10.70 16.54 -7.76
CA VAL A 213 -10.73 16.95 -9.16
C VAL A 213 -12.17 17.02 -9.69
N ALA A 214 -13.00 16.04 -9.37
CA ALA A 214 -14.41 16.05 -9.78
C ALA A 214 -15.16 17.26 -9.20
N ALA A 215 -14.93 17.60 -7.93
CA ALA A 215 -15.51 18.77 -7.28
C ALA A 215 -15.02 20.09 -7.91
N LEU A 216 -13.72 20.22 -8.20
CA LEU A 216 -13.17 21.40 -8.88
C LEU A 216 -13.72 21.59 -10.29
N ARG A 217 -13.95 20.50 -11.04
CA ARG A 217 -14.59 20.58 -12.37
C ARG A 217 -16.04 21.06 -12.28
N GLN A 218 -16.75 20.72 -11.21
CA GLN A 218 -18.11 21.19 -11.00
C GLN A 218 -18.14 22.69 -10.65
N SER A 219 -17.19 23.18 -9.86
CA SER A 219 -17.11 24.62 -9.53
C SER A 219 -16.66 25.50 -10.70
N HIS A 220 -15.93 24.94 -11.68
CA HIS A 220 -15.50 25.66 -12.88
C HIS A 220 -16.51 25.61 -14.04
N LYS A 221 -17.57 24.80 -13.96
CA LYS A 221 -18.66 24.91 -14.94
C LYS A 221 -19.32 26.29 -14.72
N PRO A 222 -19.34 27.18 -15.73
CA PRO A 222 -20.04 28.44 -15.59
C PRO A 222 -21.50 28.14 -15.26
N ASP A 223 -21.92 28.67 -14.12
CA ASP A 223 -23.29 28.60 -13.66
C ASP A 223 -24.20 29.13 -14.78
N LYS A 224 -25.17 28.31 -15.17
CA LYS A 224 -26.14 28.65 -16.20
C LYS A 224 -27.13 29.63 -15.59
N ALA A 225 -26.73 30.90 -15.45
CA ALA A 225 -27.47 32.08 -14.97
C ALA A 225 -28.35 31.87 -13.71
N PRO A 226 -28.19 32.68 -12.65
CA PRO A 226 -29.06 32.55 -11.49
C PRO A 226 -30.52 32.81 -11.89
N ALA A 227 -31.39 31.84 -11.63
CA ALA A 227 -32.83 32.05 -11.66
C ALA A 227 -33.18 33.20 -10.69
N PRO A 228 -34.08 34.12 -11.06
CA PRO A 228 -34.30 35.34 -10.32
C PRO A 228 -34.75 35.04 -8.89
N THR A 229 -34.06 35.71 -7.97
CA THR A 229 -34.34 35.85 -6.56
C THR A 229 -35.82 36.09 -6.31
N HIS A 230 -36.50 35.21 -5.58
CA HIS A 230 -37.82 35.49 -5.00
C HIS A 230 -37.67 36.52 -3.87
N ALA A 231 -37.46 37.77 -4.26
CA ALA A 231 -37.63 38.94 -3.41
C ALA A 231 -38.89 39.68 -3.83
N THR A 232 -40.07 39.06 -3.66
CA THR A 232 -41.37 39.78 -3.61
C THR A 232 -42.42 38.88 -2.96
N LEU A 233 -42.49 38.91 -1.63
CA LEU A 233 -43.70 38.53 -0.89
C LEU A 233 -43.91 39.58 0.22
N LEU A 234 -44.08 40.82 -0.20
CA LEU A 234 -44.77 41.83 0.61
C LEU A 234 -45.51 42.77 -0.35
N ALA A 235 -46.74 43.11 0.03
CA ALA A 235 -47.67 44.05 -0.61
C ALA A 235 -48.52 43.51 -1.77
N ILE A 236 -49.58 42.78 -1.42
CA ILE A 236 -50.90 43.05 -1.99
C ILE A 236 -51.91 43.11 -0.84
N ALA A 237 -52.21 44.33 -0.39
CA ALA A 237 -53.41 44.62 0.38
C ALA A 237 -54.58 44.81 -0.62
N PRO A 238 -55.74 44.18 -0.44
CA PRO A 238 -56.92 44.56 -1.20
C PRO A 238 -57.66 45.70 -0.51
N ALA A 239 -58.04 46.69 -1.32
CA ALA A 239 -58.75 47.90 -0.95
C ALA A 239 -60.18 47.63 -0.47
N VAL A 240 -60.62 48.43 0.50
CA VAL A 240 -62.01 48.59 0.97
C VAL A 240 -62.84 49.34 -0.07
N PRO A 241 -64.13 48.98 -0.27
CA PRO A 241 -65.19 49.99 -0.28
C PRO A 241 -66.45 49.60 0.53
N PRO A 242 -67.41 50.53 0.75
CA PRO A 242 -68.14 50.70 2.01
C PRO A 242 -69.62 50.25 2.00
N ALA A 243 -70.22 50.11 3.20
CA ALA A 243 -71.66 50.24 3.48
C ALA A 243 -71.81 50.50 5.01
N VAL A 244 -72.07 51.73 5.49
CA VAL A 244 -73.32 52.54 5.56
C VAL A 244 -74.30 52.04 6.65
N PRO A 245 -74.91 52.94 7.45
CA PRO A 245 -75.08 52.78 8.90
C PRO A 245 -76.51 52.47 9.37
N LYS A 246 -76.62 51.95 10.60
CA LYS A 246 -77.56 52.39 11.65
C LYS A 246 -77.18 51.76 12.99
#